data_AF-B9SNE6-F1
#
_entry.id   AF-B9SNE6-F1
#
_cell.length_a   1.000
_cell.length_b   1.000
_cell.length_c   1.000
_cell.angle_alpha   90.00
_cell.angle_beta   90.00
_cell.angle_gamma   90.00
#
_symmetry.space_group_name_H-M   'P 1'
#
loop_
_entity.id
_entity.type
_entity.pdbx_description
1 polymer ?
#
loop_
_entity_poly.entity_id
_entity_poly.type
_entity_poly.pdbx_seq_one_letter_code
_entity_poly.pdbx_strand_id
1 'polypeptide(L)'
;MAASIPFISALFLLTLISQGHCQCDNVSNFIISQSQTGQKIANKTEWNVTIKNDCLCTRGEIKLDCTGFQNAENTDPSVLKVIGNECLINNGGVLHGFESFSFTYAWYTQFQFKAKDSSVECS
;
A
#
# COMPACT_ATOMS: atom_id res chain seq x y z
N MET A 1 50.16 -7.41 27.30
CA MET A 1 48.85 -6.82 27.68
C MET A 1 48.63 -5.61 26.79
N ALA A 2 47.61 -5.53 25.94
CA ALA A 2 46.60 -6.48 25.55
C ALA A 2 46.10 -6.04 24.16
N ALA A 3 45.68 -7.00 23.35
CA ALA A 3 45.21 -6.85 21.98
C ALA A 3 43.93 -5.99 21.90
N SER A 4 44.06 -4.67 21.95
CA SER A 4 42.93 -3.72 21.97
C SER A 4 42.48 -3.24 20.59
N ILE A 5 43.33 -3.34 19.56
CA ILE A 5 43.04 -2.84 18.20
C ILE A 5 42.13 -3.76 17.37
N PRO A 6 42.24 -5.11 17.37
CA PRO A 6 41.36 -5.94 16.54
C PRO A 6 39.92 -6.00 17.07
N PHE A 7 39.72 -5.76 18.38
CA PHE A 7 38.41 -5.77 19.01
C PHE A 7 37.53 -4.58 18.61
N ILE A 8 38.12 -3.39 18.49
CA ILE A 8 37.39 -2.16 18.10
C ILE A 8 36.97 -2.26 16.62
N SER A 9 37.86 -2.78 15.77
CA SER A 9 37.55 -2.97 14.34
C SER A 9 36.44 -4.01 14.12
N ALA A 10 36.38 -5.07 14.94
CA ALA A 10 35.31 -6.06 14.88
C ALA A 10 33.96 -5.53 15.37
N LEU A 11 33.95 -4.69 16.41
CA LEU A 11 32.73 -4.03 16.93
C LEU A 11 32.14 -3.02 15.93
N PHE A 12 32.99 -2.30 15.19
CA PHE A 12 32.53 -1.37 14.15
C PHE A 12 31.88 -2.09 12.97
N LEU A 13 32.41 -3.26 12.59
CA LEU A 13 31.83 -4.10 11.55
C LEU A 13 30.47 -4.69 11.97
N LEU A 14 30.27 -5.02 13.24
CA LEU A 14 28.99 -5.49 13.76
C LEU A 14 27.88 -4.43 13.72
N THR A 15 28.20 -3.14 13.92
CA THR A 15 27.22 -2.04 13.77
C THR A 15 26.82 -1.75 12.33
N LEU A 16 27.62 -2.17 11.35
CA LEU A 16 27.31 -1.99 9.92
C LEU A 16 26.37 -3.08 9.38
N ILE A 17 26.25 -4.22 10.07
CA ILE A 17 25.45 -5.38 9.63
C ILE A 17 24.03 -5.36 10.26
N SER A 18 23.74 -4.48 11.22
CA SER A 18 22.44 -4.41 11.89
C SER A 18 21.35 -3.63 11.15
N GLN A 19 21.62 -3.11 9.95
CA GLN A 19 20.61 -2.45 9.11
C GLN A 19 19.86 -3.49 8.26
N GLY A 20 19.25 -4.48 8.92
CA GLY A 20 18.17 -5.27 8.34
C GLY A 20 16.86 -4.48 8.36
N HIS A 21 16.86 -3.23 7.87
CA HIS A 21 15.63 -2.45 7.80
C HIS A 21 14.90 -2.80 6.51
N CYS A 22 13.88 -3.65 6.63
CA CYS A 22 12.75 -3.62 5.71
C CYS A 22 12.09 -2.25 5.90
N GLN A 23 12.62 -1.24 5.22
CA GLN A 23 12.35 0.17 5.50
C GLN A 23 11.02 0.55 4.84
N CYS A 24 9.94 0.33 5.57
CA CYS A 24 8.62 0.71 5.12
C CYS A 24 8.46 2.24 5.20
N ASP A 25 8.34 2.91 4.07
CA ASP A 25 7.97 4.33 4.00
C ASP A 25 6.49 4.49 3.71
N ASN A 26 5.93 5.67 3.94
CA ASN A 26 4.50 5.99 3.83
C ASN A 26 3.87 5.83 2.42
N VAL A 27 4.66 5.59 1.38
CA VAL A 27 4.18 5.51 -0.02
C VAL A 27 4.50 4.17 -0.68
N SER A 28 5.67 3.60 -0.43
CA SER A 28 6.09 2.37 -1.08
C SER A 28 5.59 1.11 -0.36
N ASN A 29 6.06 -0.07 -0.82
CA ASN A 29 5.66 -1.39 -0.31
C ASN A 29 4.15 -1.66 -0.41
N PHE A 30 3.49 -1.16 -1.45
CA PHE A 30 2.16 -1.61 -1.85
C PHE A 30 2.22 -2.33 -3.18
N ILE A 31 1.58 -3.50 -3.27
CA ILE A 31 1.33 -4.18 -4.53
C ILE A 31 -0.14 -3.96 -4.88
N ILE A 32 -0.37 -3.19 -5.94
CA ILE A 32 -1.72 -2.92 -6.47
C ILE A 32 -1.88 -3.75 -7.74
N SER A 33 -2.82 -4.70 -7.71
CA SER A 33 -3.15 -5.54 -8.85
C SER A 33 -4.62 -5.44 -9.20
N GLN A 34 -4.96 -5.69 -10.46
CA GLN A 34 -6.31 -5.55 -10.97
C GLN A 34 -6.65 -6.70 -11.91
N SER A 35 -7.83 -7.28 -11.72
CA SER A 35 -8.36 -8.35 -12.55
C SER A 35 -9.79 -8.04 -12.97
N GLN A 36 -10.22 -8.59 -14.12
CA GLN A 36 -11.62 -8.52 -14.53
C GLN A 36 -12.43 -9.50 -13.68
N THR A 37 -13.60 -9.07 -13.19
CA THR A 37 -14.52 -9.99 -12.48
C THR A 37 -15.35 -10.83 -13.45
N GLY A 38 -15.42 -10.41 -14.72
CA GLY A 38 -16.31 -10.97 -15.74
C GLY A 38 -17.68 -10.29 -15.80
N GLN A 39 -18.00 -9.41 -14.86
CA GLN A 39 -19.25 -8.66 -14.84
C GLN A 39 -19.14 -7.35 -15.64
N LYS A 40 -20.31 -6.81 -16.02
CA LYS A 40 -20.42 -5.48 -16.64
C LYS A 40 -21.47 -4.65 -15.91
N ILE A 41 -21.08 -3.46 -15.49
CA ILE A 41 -21.96 -2.48 -14.85
C ILE A 41 -22.07 -1.26 -15.76
N ALA A 42 -23.31 -0.87 -16.11
CA ALA A 42 -23.58 0.24 -17.02
C ALA A 42 -22.75 0.19 -18.33
N ASN A 43 -22.65 -0.98 -18.95
CA ASN A 43 -21.85 -1.27 -20.16
C ASN A 43 -20.31 -1.09 -20.01
N LYS A 44 -19.80 -0.91 -18.78
CA LYS A 44 -18.38 -0.89 -18.47
C LYS A 44 -17.96 -2.20 -17.83
N THR A 45 -16.68 -2.56 -17.96
CA THR A 45 -16.11 -3.75 -17.32
C THR A 45 -15.98 -3.51 -15.82
N GLU A 46 -16.38 -4.48 -15.00
CA GLU A 46 -16.09 -4.47 -13.58
C GLU A 46 -14.69 -5.05 -13.31
N TRP A 47 -13.91 -4.31 -12.53
CA TRP A 47 -12.54 -4.62 -12.16
C TRP A 47 -12.48 -4.84 -10.65
N ASN A 48 -11.83 -5.92 -10.23
CA ASN A 48 -11.45 -6.13 -8.83
C ASN A 48 -10.02 -5.62 -8.63
N VAL A 49 -9.87 -4.58 -7.81
CA VAL A 49 -8.58 -4.07 -7.33
C VAL A 49 -8.22 -4.82 -6.07
N THR A 50 -6.97 -5.27 -5.98
CA THR A 50 -6.39 -5.81 -4.75
C THR A 50 -5.17 -4.98 -4.39
N ILE A 51 -5.18 -4.41 -3.18
CA ILE A 51 -4.08 -3.65 -2.59
C ILE A 51 -3.49 -4.51 -1.50
N LYS A 52 -2.24 -4.95 -1.69
CA LYS A 52 -1.49 -5.68 -0.68
C LYS A 52 -0.47 -4.75 -0.03
N ASN A 53 -0.46 -4.73 1.30
CA ASN A 53 0.66 -4.21 2.08
C ASN A 53 1.82 -5.20 1.99
N ASP A 54 2.87 -4.90 1.24
CA ASP A 54 4.05 -5.75 1.09
C ASP A 54 5.16 -5.41 2.11
N CYS A 55 4.79 -4.67 3.15
CA CYS A 55 5.63 -4.35 4.30
C CYS A 55 5.19 -5.17 5.52
N LEU A 56 6.10 -5.39 6.48
CA LEU A 56 5.81 -6.08 7.74
C LEU A 56 5.01 -5.22 8.75
N CYS A 57 5.11 -3.90 8.64
CA CYS A 57 4.43 -2.95 9.52
C CYS A 57 2.96 -2.77 9.14
N THR A 58 2.15 -2.38 10.11
CA THR A 58 0.75 -2.05 9.87
C THR A 58 0.64 -0.69 9.15
N ARG A 59 -0.27 -0.59 8.18
CA ARG A 59 -0.54 0.61 7.39
C ARG A 59 -1.95 1.09 7.67
N GLY A 60 -2.14 2.37 7.92
CA GLY A 60 -3.47 2.99 8.07
C GLY A 60 -3.61 4.21 7.19
N GLU A 61 -4.80 4.82 7.18
CA GLU A 61 -5.06 6.08 6.45
C GLU A 61 -4.54 6.05 4.99
N ILE A 62 -4.69 4.91 4.33
CA ILE A 62 -4.03 4.67 3.04
C ILE A 62 -4.74 5.49 1.96
N LYS A 63 -3.97 6.33 1.28
CA LYS A 63 -4.43 7.21 0.21
C LYS A 63 -3.76 6.83 -1.10
N LEU A 64 -4.59 6.70 -2.13
CA LEU A 64 -4.12 6.54 -3.51
C LEU A 64 -4.31 7.84 -4.29
N ASP A 65 -3.47 8.06 -5.29
CA ASP A 65 -3.78 8.97 -6.37
C ASP A 65 -4.93 8.38 -7.19
N CYS A 66 -6.01 9.13 -7.29
CA CYS A 66 -7.14 8.80 -8.14
C CYS A 66 -7.62 10.01 -8.94
N THR A 67 -6.66 10.85 -9.37
CA THR A 67 -6.94 11.98 -10.25
C THR A 67 -7.67 11.52 -11.51
N GLY A 68 -8.85 12.09 -11.74
CA GLY A 68 -9.69 11.74 -12.89
C GLY A 68 -10.44 10.42 -12.76
N PHE A 69 -10.46 9.78 -11.58
CA PHE A 69 -11.25 8.57 -11.32
C PHE A 69 -12.77 8.89 -11.27
N GLN A 70 -13.53 8.18 -12.08
CA GLN A 70 -14.97 8.15 -12.24
C GLN A 70 -15.48 6.71 -12.19
N ASN A 71 -16.12 6.31 -11.10
CA ASN A 71 -16.78 5.00 -11.08
C ASN A 71 -18.17 5.08 -11.74
N ALA A 72 -18.53 4.11 -12.59
CA ALA A 72 -19.90 3.96 -13.06
C ALA A 72 -20.82 3.22 -12.09
N GLU A 73 -20.24 2.58 -11.07
CA GLU A 73 -20.96 1.96 -9.97
C GLU A 73 -21.01 2.92 -8.76
N ASN A 74 -22.09 2.81 -7.99
CA ASN A 74 -22.19 3.47 -6.69
C ASN A 74 -21.28 2.73 -5.70
N THR A 75 -20.01 3.16 -5.56
CA THR A 75 -19.12 2.61 -4.53
C THR A 75 -19.57 3.03 -3.15
N ASP A 76 -19.60 2.08 -2.22
CA ASP A 76 -19.76 2.37 -0.80
C ASP A 76 -18.60 3.27 -0.32
N PRO A 77 -18.87 4.46 0.26
CA PRO A 77 -17.82 5.37 0.71
C PRO A 77 -16.94 4.79 1.83
N SER A 78 -17.38 3.71 2.48
CA SER A 78 -16.58 2.95 3.45
C SER A 78 -15.49 2.11 2.78
N VAL A 79 -15.66 1.77 1.50
CA VAL A 79 -14.72 0.97 0.71
C VAL A 79 -13.72 1.86 0.00
N LEU A 80 -14.20 2.90 -0.70
CA LEU A 80 -13.37 3.90 -1.36
C LEU A 80 -14.06 5.25 -1.35
N LYS A 81 -13.36 6.26 -0.82
CA LYS A 81 -13.85 7.63 -0.71
C LYS A 81 -12.94 8.58 -1.49
N VAL A 82 -13.48 9.22 -2.52
CA VAL A 82 -12.77 10.23 -3.30
C VAL A 82 -12.77 11.56 -2.54
N ILE A 83 -11.59 12.14 -2.31
CA ILE A 83 -11.34 13.40 -1.61
C ILE A 83 -10.43 14.25 -2.50
N GLY A 84 -11.03 15.10 -3.33
CA GLY A 84 -10.30 15.87 -4.34
C GLY A 84 -9.66 14.94 -5.38
N ASN A 85 -8.32 14.87 -5.39
CA ASN A 85 -7.55 14.02 -6.31
C ASN A 85 -7.04 12.73 -5.64
N GLU A 86 -7.40 12.50 -4.38
CA GLU A 86 -6.96 11.36 -3.59
C GLU A 86 -8.14 10.45 -3.26
N CYS A 87 -7.86 9.17 -3.09
CA CYS A 87 -8.85 8.19 -2.68
C CYS A 87 -8.41 7.54 -1.38
N LEU A 88 -9.20 7.72 -0.33
CA LEU A 88 -9.05 7.01 0.92
C LEU A 88 -9.70 5.63 0.77
N ILE A 89 -8.95 4.56 1.01
CA ILE A 89 -9.48 3.19 1.01
C ILE A 89 -9.85 2.73 2.40
N ASN A 90 -10.80 1.80 2.45
CA ASN A 90 -11.27 1.12 3.67
C ASN A 90 -11.62 2.10 4.81
N ASN A 91 -12.12 3.29 4.46
CA ASN A 91 -12.42 4.39 5.39
C ASN A 91 -11.26 4.75 6.34
N GLY A 92 -10.01 4.63 5.88
CA GLY A 92 -8.83 4.89 6.70
C GLY A 92 -8.45 3.75 7.66
N GLY A 93 -9.15 2.61 7.57
CA GLY A 93 -8.85 1.40 8.33
C GLY A 93 -7.42 0.88 8.09
N VAL A 94 -7.03 -0.08 8.93
CA VAL A 94 -5.68 -0.63 8.92
C VAL A 94 -5.56 -1.83 7.98
N LEU A 95 -4.39 -1.99 7.38
CA LEU A 95 -3.89 -3.21 6.76
C LEU A 95 -2.64 -3.66 7.52
N HIS A 96 -2.70 -4.83 8.14
CA HIS A 96 -1.54 -5.43 8.79
C HIS A 96 -0.48 -5.84 7.78
N GLY A 97 0.71 -6.20 8.29
CA GLY A 97 1.81 -6.63 7.44
C GLY A 97 1.41 -7.80 6.55
N PHE A 98 1.71 -7.72 5.26
CA PHE A 98 1.37 -8.73 4.24
C PHE A 98 -0.13 -8.95 3.99
N GLU A 99 -1.01 -8.16 4.61
CA GLU A 99 -2.46 -8.20 4.40
C GLU A 99 -2.86 -7.60 3.04
N SER A 100 -4.04 -7.96 2.55
CA SER A 100 -4.61 -7.41 1.33
C SER A 100 -6.06 -6.95 1.52
N PHE A 101 -6.40 -5.84 0.87
CA PHE A 101 -7.75 -5.29 0.81
C PHE A 101 -8.18 -5.22 -0.65
N SER A 102 -9.42 -5.60 -0.92
CA SER A 102 -9.96 -5.63 -2.28
C SER A 102 -11.27 -4.87 -2.40
N PHE A 103 -11.47 -4.24 -3.55
CA PHE A 103 -12.72 -3.58 -3.90
C PHE A 103 -12.97 -3.60 -5.41
N THR A 104 -14.21 -3.40 -5.80
CA THR A 104 -14.62 -3.36 -7.22
C THR A 104 -14.87 -1.94 -7.71
N TYR A 105 -14.65 -1.72 -9.00
CA TYR A 105 -15.12 -0.53 -9.71
C TYR A 105 -15.42 -0.85 -11.17
N ALA A 106 -16.25 -0.03 -11.81
CA ALA A 106 -16.69 -0.20 -13.18
C ALA A 106 -16.09 0.87 -14.11
N TRP A 107 -15.23 0.43 -15.05
CA TRP A 107 -14.60 1.29 -16.06
C TRP A 107 -14.35 0.56 -17.38
N TYR A 108 -14.11 1.32 -18.45
CA TYR A 108 -13.66 0.78 -19.75
C TYR A 108 -12.32 0.04 -19.69
N THR A 109 -11.38 0.47 -18.84
CA THR A 109 -9.99 -0.02 -18.77
C THR A 109 -9.51 0.01 -17.33
N GLN A 110 -8.40 -0.68 -17.04
CA GLN A 110 -7.74 -0.59 -15.75
C GLN A 110 -7.33 0.86 -15.45
N PHE A 111 -7.69 1.34 -14.26
CA PHE A 111 -7.30 2.64 -13.75
C PHE A 111 -5.93 2.55 -13.06
N GLN A 112 -5.06 3.52 -13.31
CA GLN A 112 -3.68 3.50 -12.82
C GLN A 112 -3.58 4.08 -11.41
N PHE A 113 -4.06 3.33 -10.41
CA PHE A 113 -3.90 3.70 -9.00
C PHE A 113 -2.42 3.71 -8.60
N LYS A 114 -2.03 4.72 -7.82
CA LYS A 114 -0.70 4.81 -7.22
C LYS A 114 -0.85 5.12 -5.74
N ALA A 115 -0.08 4.44 -4.89
CA ALA A 115 0.01 4.83 -3.50
C ALA A 115 0.56 6.25 -3.40
N LYS A 116 -0.01 7.05 -2.51
CA LYS A 116 0.36 8.46 -2.34
C LYS A 116 0.79 8.77 -0.91
N ASP A 117 0.10 8.21 0.07
CA ASP A 117 0.40 8.39 1.48
C ASP A 117 -0.27 7.30 2.33
N SER A 118 0.25 7.07 3.53
CA SER A 118 -0.35 6.21 4.57
C SER A 118 0.39 6.38 5.89
N SER A 119 -0.27 6.09 7.00
CA SER A 119 0.41 5.95 8.29
C SER A 119 1.18 4.64 8.35
N VAL A 120 2.29 4.63 9.07
CA VAL A 120 3.15 3.45 9.25
C VAL A 120 3.34 3.19 10.72
N GLU A 121 2.93 2.01 11.18
CA GLU A 121 3.07 1.58 12.57
C GLU A 121 3.85 0.27 12.62
N CYS A 122 5.12 0.36 13.04
CA CYS A 122 6.03 -0.77 13.23
C CYS A 122 6.21 -1.02 14.73
N SER A 123 5.98 -2.26 15.18
CA SER A 123 6.11 -2.69 16.59
C SER A 123 7.16 -3.79 16.74
#